data_AF-A0A529MG45-F1
#
_entry.id   AF-A0A529MG45-F1
#
_cell.length_a   1.000
_cell.length_b   1.000
_cell.length_c   1.000
_cell.angle_alpha   90.00
_cell.angle_beta   90.00
_cell.angle_gamma   90.00
#
_symmetry.space_group_name_H-M   'P 1'
#
loop_
_entity.id
_entity.type
_entity.pdbx_description
1 polymer ?
#
loop_
_entity_poly.entity_id
_entity_poly.type
_entity_poly.pdbx_seq_one_letter_code
_entity_poly.pdbx_strand_id
1 'polypeptide(L)'
;EVRSYRVSELFAAYRDILWDDGRHKYNVSSFIGEIDEILLGERFSTFDQNTLDNLIGTLRQRGNSNATINRKMAALSKLLRKAHKMGDIHSLPEFRRQK
;
A
#
# COMPACT_ATOMS: atom_id res chain seq x y z
N GLU A 1 -0.45 -15.10 19.22
CA GLU A 1 -1.48 -14.48 18.36
C GLU A 1 -0.78 -13.77 17.22
N VAL A 2 -1.18 -14.01 15.97
CA VAL A 2 -0.58 -13.34 14.80
C VAL A 2 -1.19 -11.94 14.73
N ARG A 3 -0.35 -10.89 14.84
CA ARG A 3 -0.82 -9.51 14.73
C ARG A 3 -1.25 -9.23 13.30
N SER A 4 -2.36 -8.52 13.13
CA SER A 4 -2.84 -8.02 11.85
C SER A 4 -2.88 -6.50 11.86
N TYR A 5 -2.62 -5.89 10.71
CA TYR A 5 -2.50 -4.44 10.58
C TYR A 5 -3.33 -3.91 9.42
N ARG A 6 -3.76 -2.66 9.51
CA ARG A 6 -4.24 -1.87 8.37
C ARG A 6 -3.08 -1.23 7.63
N VAL A 7 -3.30 -0.85 6.37
CA VAL A 7 -2.29 -0.09 5.62
C VAL A 7 -2.04 1.25 6.29
N SER A 8 -3.09 1.92 6.78
CA SER A 8 -2.97 3.18 7.53
C SER A 8 -2.14 3.07 8.81
N GLU A 9 -2.25 1.96 9.55
CA GLU A 9 -1.46 1.71 10.77
C GLU A 9 0.03 1.52 10.44
N LEU A 10 0.34 0.69 9.43
CA LEU A 10 1.71 0.53 8.95
C LEU A 10 2.27 1.85 8.43
N PHE A 11 1.45 2.64 7.74
CA PHE A 11 1.84 3.94 7.24
C PHE A 11 2.15 4.90 8.37
N ALA A 12 1.32 4.99 9.40
CA ALA A 12 1.60 5.82 10.58
C ALA A 12 2.93 5.43 11.26
N ALA A 13 3.22 4.14 11.36
CA ALA A 13 4.47 3.64 11.97
C ALA A 13 5.72 3.95 11.14
N TYR A 14 5.63 3.93 9.80
CA TYR A 14 6.79 3.96 8.92
C TYR A 14 6.92 5.21 8.03
N ARG A 15 5.91 6.07 7.97
CA ARG A 15 5.88 7.25 7.08
C ARG A 15 7.11 8.14 7.24
N ASP A 16 7.50 8.43 8.48
CA ASP A 16 8.57 9.37 8.79
C ASP A 16 9.96 8.73 8.65
N ILE A 17 10.01 7.40 8.58
CA ILE A 17 11.24 6.63 8.31
C ILE A 17 11.46 6.47 6.79
N LEU A 18 10.38 6.35 6.03
CA LEU A 18 10.45 6.03 4.60
C LEU A 18 10.45 7.25 3.69
N TRP A 19 9.90 8.37 4.14
CA TRP A 19 9.79 9.59 3.35
C TRP A 19 10.10 10.83 4.17
N ASP A 20 11.02 11.64 3.65
CA ASP A 20 11.33 12.96 4.18
C ASP A 20 10.15 13.92 4.04
N ASP A 21 10.10 14.91 4.91
CA ASP A 21 9.04 15.91 4.88
C ASP A 21 9.02 16.70 3.57
N GLY A 22 7.80 16.99 3.09
CA GLY A 22 7.57 17.76 1.88
C GLY A 22 6.48 17.18 0.98
N ARG A 23 6.41 17.73 -0.24
CA ARG A 23 5.33 17.44 -1.20
C ARG A 23 5.22 15.96 -1.57
N HIS A 24 6.35 15.26 -1.68
CA HIS A 24 6.32 13.85 -2.03
C HIS A 24 5.63 13.00 -0.96
N LYS A 25 5.97 13.22 0.32
CA LYS A 25 5.33 12.56 1.47
C LYS A 25 3.84 12.86 1.55
N TYR A 26 3.45 14.11 1.31
CA TYR A 26 2.04 14.49 1.22
C TYR A 26 1.28 13.70 0.13
N ASN A 27 1.84 13.62 -1.08
CA ASN A 27 1.23 12.84 -2.17
C ASN A 27 1.13 11.35 -1.81
N VAL A 28 2.17 10.79 -1.19
CA VAL A 28 2.16 9.40 -0.70
C VAL A 28 1.09 9.20 0.37
N SER A 29 0.92 10.13 1.31
CA SER A 29 -0.16 10.07 2.31
C SER A 29 -1.53 10.02 1.66
N SER A 30 -1.77 10.85 0.63
CA SER A 30 -3.03 10.81 -0.13
C SER A 30 -3.23 9.47 -0.85
N PHE A 31 -2.18 8.92 -1.49
CA PHE A 31 -2.25 7.63 -2.15
C PHE A 31 -2.57 6.48 -1.18
N ILE A 32 -1.91 6.46 -0.02
CA ILE A 32 -2.12 5.42 0.98
C ILE A 32 -3.50 5.55 1.63
N GLY A 33 -3.98 6.78 1.88
CA GLY A 33 -5.34 7.01 2.37
C GLY A 33 -6.39 6.41 1.43
N GLU A 34 -6.32 6.70 0.14
CA GLU A 34 -7.25 6.14 -0.85
C GLU A 34 -7.16 4.59 -0.93
N ILE A 35 -5.96 4.02 -0.79
CA ILE A 35 -5.79 2.56 -0.75
C ILE A 35 -6.47 1.96 0.49
N ASP A 36 -6.27 2.56 1.66
CA ASP A 36 -6.87 2.09 2.92
C ASP A 36 -8.42 2.17 2.86
N GLU A 37 -8.95 3.21 2.22
CA GLU A 37 -10.38 3.35 1.92
C GLU A 37 -10.89 2.25 0.97
N ILE A 38 -10.16 1.93 -0.10
CA ILE A 38 -10.53 0.84 -1.03
C ILE A 38 -10.54 -0.52 -0.31
N LEU A 39 -9.59 -0.74 0.59
CA LEU A 39 -9.50 -1.95 1.40
C LEU A 39 -10.52 -1.98 2.55
N LEU A 40 -11.34 -0.94 2.73
CA LEU A 40 -12.41 -0.86 3.72
C LEU A 40 -11.94 -1.18 5.16
N GLY A 41 -10.70 -0.81 5.49
CA GLY A 41 -10.10 -1.08 6.80
C GLY A 41 -9.81 -2.56 7.07
N GLU A 42 -9.67 -3.37 6.02
CA GLU A 42 -9.19 -4.76 6.09
C GLU A 42 -7.86 -4.82 6.87
N ARG A 43 -7.78 -5.81 7.77
CA ARG A 43 -6.57 -6.07 8.56
C ARG A 43 -5.89 -7.32 8.02
N PHE A 44 -4.58 -7.27 7.85
CA PHE A 44 -3.82 -8.37 7.30
C PHE A 44 -2.54 -8.63 8.08
N SER A 45 -2.16 -9.90 8.18
CA SER A 45 -0.81 -10.35 8.55
C SER A 45 -0.02 -10.82 7.32
N THR A 46 -0.72 -11.02 6.20
CA THR A 46 -0.20 -11.44 4.89
C THR A 46 -0.88 -10.61 3.83
N PHE A 47 -0.13 -9.99 2.92
CA PHE A 47 -0.71 -9.26 1.80
C PHE A 47 -0.53 -10.11 0.54
N ASP A 48 -1.62 -10.69 0.03
CA ASP A 48 -1.55 -11.67 -1.05
C ASP A 48 -1.80 -11.05 -2.44
N GLN A 49 -1.61 -11.87 -3.48
CA GLN A 49 -1.75 -11.44 -4.87
C GLN A 49 -3.21 -11.08 -5.21
N ASN A 50 -4.19 -11.76 -4.61
CA ASN A 50 -5.60 -11.53 -4.91
C ASN A 50 -6.05 -10.17 -4.36
N THR A 51 -5.64 -9.80 -3.15
CA THR A 51 -5.88 -8.46 -2.58
C THR A 51 -5.24 -7.37 -3.47
N LEU A 52 -4.02 -7.60 -3.97
CA LEU A 52 -3.36 -6.65 -4.87
C LEU A 52 -4.11 -6.50 -6.20
N ASP A 53 -4.51 -7.61 -6.84
CA ASP A 53 -5.18 -7.59 -8.13
C ASP A 53 -6.57 -6.93 -8.02
N ASN A 54 -7.31 -7.19 -6.94
CA ASN A 54 -8.57 -6.52 -6.65
C ASN A 54 -8.39 -5.01 -6.45
N LEU A 55 -7.39 -4.58 -5.69
CA LEU A 55 -7.06 -3.17 -5.50
C LEU A 55 -6.75 -2.46 -6.84
N ILE A 56 -5.96 -3.11 -7.71
CA ILE A 56 -5.65 -2.60 -9.04
C ILE A 56 -6.92 -2.50 -9.90
N GLY A 57 -7.78 -3.52 -9.84
CA GLY A 57 -9.09 -3.54 -10.52
C GLY A 57 -9.97 -2.36 -10.09
N THR A 58 -10.12 -2.12 -8.79
CA THR A 58 -10.91 -1.00 -8.26
C THR A 58 -10.32 0.34 -8.65
N LEU A 59 -9.00 0.53 -8.58
CA LEU A 59 -8.35 1.77 -9.01
C LEU A 59 -8.61 2.07 -10.50
N ARG A 60 -8.60 1.03 -11.34
CA ARG A 60 -8.91 1.14 -12.77
C ARG A 60 -10.38 1.51 -12.99
N GLN A 61 -11.30 0.89 -12.27
CA GLN A 61 -12.74 1.24 -12.31
C GLN A 61 -13.00 2.69 -11.87
N ARG A 62 -12.21 3.20 -10.91
CA ARG A 62 -12.22 4.63 -10.51
C ARG A 62 -11.56 5.58 -11.53
N GLY A 63 -11.19 5.10 -12.72
CA GLY A 63 -10.64 5.93 -13.80
C GLY A 63 -9.18 6.32 -13.63
N ASN A 64 -8.41 5.68 -12.74
CA ASN A 64 -6.99 5.97 -12.61
C ASN A 64 -6.23 5.49 -13.86
N SER A 65 -5.40 6.37 -14.44
CA SER A 65 -4.47 5.97 -15.50
C SER A 65 -3.44 4.96 -14.98
N ASN A 66 -2.90 4.12 -15.88
CA ASN A 66 -1.83 3.18 -15.54
C ASN A 66 -0.63 3.88 -14.87
N ALA A 67 -0.31 5.12 -15.28
CA ALA A 67 0.74 5.93 -14.66
C ALA A 67 0.42 6.25 -13.18
N THR A 68 -0.83 6.61 -12.86
CA THR A 68 -1.26 6.87 -11.48
C THR A 68 -1.32 5.59 -10.65
N ILE A 69 -1.86 4.48 -11.20
CA ILE A 69 -1.86 3.18 -10.51
C ILE A 69 -0.44 2.77 -10.16
N ASN A 70 0.51 2.86 -11.10
CA ASN A 70 1.91 2.53 -10.85
C ASN A 70 2.54 3.37 -9.73
N ARG A 71 2.23 4.67 -9.64
CA ARG A 71 2.71 5.52 -8.53
C ARG A 71 2.16 5.09 -7.18
N LYS A 72 0.88 4.72 -7.13
CA LYS A 72 0.24 4.16 -5.93
C LYS A 72 0.86 2.82 -5.52
N MET A 73 1.07 1.92 -6.48
CA MET A 73 1.70 0.61 -6.23
C MET A 73 3.16 0.74 -5.79
N ALA A 74 3.90 1.74 -6.30
CA ALA A 74 5.25 2.03 -5.84
C ALA A 74 5.27 2.48 -4.37
N ALA A 75 4.34 3.36 -3.98
CA ALA A 75 4.19 3.79 -2.58
C ALA A 75 3.81 2.62 -1.66
N LEU A 76 2.79 1.85 -2.05
CA LEU A 76 2.31 0.68 -1.30
C LEU A 76 3.39 -0.39 -1.16
N SER A 77 4.07 -0.76 -2.23
CA SER A 77 5.13 -1.77 -2.20
C SER A 77 6.31 -1.34 -1.34
N LYS A 78 6.70 -0.06 -1.36
CA LYS A 78 7.75 0.47 -0.47
C LYS A 78 7.35 0.34 1.00
N LEU A 79 6.10 0.67 1.34
CA LEU A 79 5.56 0.53 2.69
C LEU A 79 5.54 -0.94 3.14
N LEU A 80 4.94 -1.82 2.34
CA LEU A 80 4.80 -3.23 2.69
C LEU A 80 6.14 -3.95 2.78
N ARG A 81 7.11 -3.63 1.90
CA ARG A 81 8.49 -4.15 2.01
C ARG A 81 9.16 -3.75 3.33
N LYS A 82 8.91 -2.54 3.83
CA LYS A 82 9.40 -2.12 5.15
C LYS A 82 8.74 -2.93 6.26
N ALA A 83 7.41 -3.04 6.26
CA ALA A 83 6.69 -3.82 7.27
C ALA A 83 7.13 -5.29 7.28
N HIS A 84 7.31 -5.90 6.11
CA HIS A 84 7.82 -7.27 5.98
C HIS A 84 9.24 -7.41 6.56
N LYS A 85 10.13 -6.46 6.24
CA LYS A 85 11.50 -6.43 6.81
C LYS A 85 11.50 -6.28 8.34
N MET A 86 10.50 -5.62 8.91
CA MET A 86 10.34 -5.47 10.36
C MET A 86 9.60 -6.63 11.02
N GLY A 87 9.09 -7.60 10.25
CA GLY A 87 8.37 -8.77 10.76
C GLY A 87 6.90 -8.53 11.08
N ASP A 88 6.33 -7.37 10.73
CA ASP A 88 4.91 -7.06 10.97
C ASP A 88 3.98 -7.83 10.04
N ILE A 89 4.45 -8.15 8.84
CA ILE A 89 3.72 -8.98 7.87
C ILE A 89 4.63 -10.08 7.34
N HIS A 90 4.03 -11.21 6.97
CA HIS A 90 4.75 -12.45 6.71
C HIS A 90 4.91 -12.79 5.23
N SER A 91 4.16 -12.11 4.35
CA SER A 91 4.26 -12.30 2.90
C SER A 91 3.90 -11.04 2.15
N LEU A 92 4.41 -10.95 0.92
CA LEU A 92 4.20 -9.86 -0.03
C LEU A 92 3.75 -10.41 -1.38
N PRO A 93 2.90 -9.69 -2.12
CA PRO A 93 2.54 -10.07 -3.48
C PRO A 93 3.65 -9.68 -4.46
N GLU A 94 3.51 -10.11 -5.72
CA GLU A 94 4.38 -9.65 -6.80
C GLU A 94 3.84 -8.35 -7.40
N PHE A 95 4.58 -7.25 -7.21
CA PHE A 95 4.22 -5.96 -7.79
C PHE A 95 4.67 -5.89 -9.25
N ARG A 96 3.72 -5.96 -10.17
CA ARG A 96 3.96 -5.78 -11.61
C ARG A 96 3.51 -4.40 -12.08
N ARG A 97 4.29 -3.83 -13.00
CA ARG A 97 3.98 -2.54 -13.62
C ARG A 97 2.79 -2.69 -14.57
N GLN A 98 1.80 -1.82 -14.44
CA GLN A 98 0.63 -1.76 -15.31
C GLN A 98 1.03 -1.15 -16.66
N LYS A 99 0.69 -1.84 -17.75
CA LYS A 99 0.95 -1.44 -19.15
C LYS A 99 -0.30 -0.86 -19.77
#